data_AF-A0AAW6VAC8-F1
#
_entry.id   AF-A0AAW6VAC8-F1
#
_cell.length_a   1.000
_cell.length_b   1.000
_cell.length_c   1.000
_cell.angle_alpha   90.00
_cell.angle_beta   90.00
_cell.angle_gamma   90.00
#
_symmetry.space_group_name_H-M   'P 1'
#
loop_
_entity.id
_entity.type
_entity.pdbx_description
1 polymer ?
#
loop_
_entity_poly.entity_id
_entity_poly.type
_entity_poly.pdbx_seq_one_letter_code
_entity_poly.pdbx_strand_id
1 'polypeptide(L)'
;MCVYLCGCIGDLIFISPHKKSLSTFLQSIFRFRVSKYSHVAISLDQYNAIHSSPIVGVKQDIIHGLLNNTKYDFSVFRNKSIQENEPLLIDLRNSLLYHTSQGYNYAFFIKSPWHSSFCSELAVRAFRLVGIKISNHSPQNTLPVDIYKYVLEAPDWIDITDYYKKDYLGDSYYKVYDKAAEFMMKVESLNQNMSFSQKLMLDKLNYVTKDSESPTNYSPARDYWTNLLGERFSLKFFSKNYLRRLFGRTKNK
;
A
#
# COMPACT_ATOMS: atom_id res chain seq x y z
N MET A 1 -9.31 9.21 10.76
CA MET A 1 -8.14 9.43 11.65
C MET A 1 -7.40 8.09 11.82
N CYS A 2 -6.29 7.88 11.11
CA CYS A 2 -5.59 6.58 11.00
C CYS A 2 -4.28 6.53 11.85
N VAL A 3 -4.06 7.52 12.73
CA VAL A 3 -2.73 7.81 13.33
C VAL A 3 -2.09 6.61 14.03
N TYR A 4 -2.88 5.71 14.63
CA TYR A 4 -2.39 4.54 15.38
C TYR A 4 -2.72 3.18 14.76
N LEU A 5 -3.29 3.16 13.55
CA LEU A 5 -3.55 1.91 12.82
C LEU A 5 -2.37 1.59 11.90
N CYS A 6 -2.08 0.31 11.68
CA CYS A 6 -1.08 -0.14 10.73
C CYS A 6 -1.62 -0.13 9.28
N GLY A 7 -0.72 0.06 8.31
CA GLY A 7 -1.08 0.02 6.88
C GLY A 7 -1.98 1.17 6.45
N CYS A 8 -1.69 2.39 6.89
CA CYS A 8 -2.37 3.54 6.31
C CYS A 8 -1.75 3.86 4.94
N ILE A 9 -2.53 4.45 4.03
CA ILE A 9 -2.03 4.82 2.70
C ILE A 9 -0.84 5.76 2.85
N GLY A 10 0.25 5.46 2.14
CA GLY A 10 1.44 6.30 2.13
C GLY A 10 2.44 6.01 3.24
N ASP A 11 2.24 4.99 4.08
CA ASP A 11 3.31 4.55 4.97
C ASP A 11 4.50 4.04 4.14
N LEU A 12 5.69 4.55 4.42
CA LEU A 12 6.95 4.13 3.79
C LEU A 12 7.54 2.97 4.59
N ILE A 13 7.59 1.80 3.98
CA ILE A 13 8.12 0.57 4.56
C ILE A 13 9.52 0.33 3.99
N PHE A 14 10.54 0.52 4.81
CA PHE A 14 11.92 0.26 4.43
C PHE A 14 12.31 -1.17 4.82
N ILE A 15 12.95 -1.88 3.88
CA ILE A 15 13.39 -3.27 4.09
C ILE A 15 14.91 -3.31 4.20
N SER A 16 15.40 -3.92 5.26
CA SER A 16 16.83 -4.05 5.59
C SER A 16 17.22 -5.53 5.62
N PRO A 17 18.13 -5.98 4.74
CA PRO A 17 18.59 -7.36 4.78
C PRO A 17 19.55 -7.58 5.95
N HIS A 18 19.38 -8.71 6.66
CA HIS A 18 20.25 -9.09 7.80
C HIS A 18 21.71 -9.25 7.37
N LYS A 19 21.94 -9.65 6.12
CA LYS A 19 23.26 -9.69 5.47
C LYS A 19 23.38 -8.56 4.47
N LYS A 20 24.57 -7.95 4.37
CA LYS A 20 24.84 -6.91 3.37
C LYS A 20 24.45 -7.41 1.97
N SER A 21 23.52 -6.70 1.34
CA SER A 21 23.11 -6.95 -0.04
C SER A 21 23.96 -6.13 -1.02
N LEU A 22 23.99 -6.55 -2.28
CA LEU A 22 24.60 -5.78 -3.37
C LEU A 22 23.98 -4.38 -3.47
N SER A 23 22.66 -4.25 -3.30
CA SER A 23 21.96 -2.96 -3.30
C SER A 23 22.49 -2.03 -2.19
N THR A 24 22.50 -2.49 -0.94
CA THR A 24 23.01 -1.70 0.19
C THR A 24 24.48 -1.33 0.02
N PHE A 25 25.30 -2.22 -0.55
CA PHE A 25 26.70 -1.95 -0.82
C PHE A 25 26.90 -0.86 -1.88
N LEU A 26 26.24 -0.98 -3.03
CA LEU A 26 26.31 0.00 -4.11
C LEU A 26 25.77 1.37 -3.67
N GLN A 27 24.62 1.40 -2.99
CA GLN A 27 24.10 2.64 -2.39
C GLN A 27 25.13 3.30 -1.47
N SER A 28 25.85 2.49 -0.69
CA SER A 28 26.83 3.02 0.25
C SER A 28 28.02 3.69 -0.44
N ILE A 29 28.48 3.10 -1.54
CA ILE A 29 29.54 3.66 -2.38
C ILE A 29 29.06 4.95 -3.06
N PHE A 30 27.91 4.90 -3.76
CA PHE A 30 27.40 6.04 -4.52
C PHE A 30 27.04 7.27 -3.66
N ARG A 31 26.81 7.07 -2.36
CA ARG A 31 26.45 8.14 -1.42
C ARG A 31 27.49 8.41 -0.36
N PHE A 32 28.65 7.74 -0.44
CA PHE A 32 29.73 7.82 0.53
C PHE A 32 29.23 7.75 1.98
N ARG A 33 28.30 6.84 2.26
CA ARG A 33 27.66 6.65 3.58
C ARG A 33 27.17 5.23 3.74
N VAL A 34 26.98 4.75 4.97
CA VAL A 34 26.43 3.42 5.18
C VAL A 34 24.93 3.40 4.86
N SER A 35 24.52 2.54 3.92
CA SER A 35 23.10 2.26 3.62
C SER A 35 22.64 0.98 4.32
N LYS A 36 21.57 1.11 5.12
CA LYS A 36 20.92 -0.01 5.83
C LYS A 36 19.81 -0.67 5.02
N TYR A 37 19.11 0.09 4.17
CA TYR A 37 17.90 -0.37 3.50
C TYR A 37 18.16 -0.64 2.02
N SER A 38 17.81 -1.85 1.58
CA SER A 38 17.95 -2.26 0.18
C SER A 38 16.76 -1.87 -0.68
N HIS A 39 15.61 -1.64 -0.04
CA HIS A 39 14.32 -1.54 -0.73
C HIS A 39 13.33 -0.67 0.07
N VAL A 40 12.38 -0.06 -0.64
CA VAL A 40 11.27 0.69 -0.06
C VAL A 40 9.96 0.24 -0.72
N ALA A 41 8.93 0.03 0.10
CA ALA A 41 7.56 -0.23 -0.30
C ALA A 41 6.64 0.85 0.28
N ILE A 42 5.45 0.98 -0.28
CA ILE A 42 4.48 2.00 0.12
C ILE A 42 3.17 1.31 0.42
N SER A 43 2.62 1.52 1.60
CA SER A 43 1.31 0.97 1.97
C SER A 43 0.19 1.59 1.11
N LEU A 44 -0.67 0.75 0.56
CA LEU A 44 -1.88 1.12 -0.19
C LEU A 44 -3.15 1.04 0.68
N ASP A 45 -3.11 0.20 1.69
CA ASP A 45 -4.14 0.00 2.72
C ASP A 45 -3.57 -0.93 3.80
N GLN A 46 -4.43 -1.27 4.77
CA GLN A 46 -4.09 -2.10 5.92
C GLN A 46 -3.55 -3.50 5.58
N TYR A 47 -3.62 -3.93 4.32
CA TYR A 47 -3.19 -5.27 3.92
C TYR A 47 -2.16 -5.27 2.80
N ASN A 48 -2.21 -4.28 1.91
CA ASN A 48 -1.45 -4.30 0.67
C ASN A 48 -0.40 -3.18 0.65
N ALA A 49 0.77 -3.51 0.13
CA ALA A 49 1.79 -2.54 -0.22
C ALA A 49 2.08 -2.61 -1.72
N ILE A 50 2.45 -1.48 -2.30
CA ILE A 50 2.95 -1.39 -3.66
C ILE A 50 4.45 -1.11 -3.63
N HIS A 51 5.18 -1.77 -4.53
CA HIS A 51 6.60 -1.56 -4.69
C HIS A 51 7.05 -2.02 -6.06
N SER A 52 8.23 -1.57 -6.49
CA SER A 52 8.85 -2.06 -7.72
C SER A 52 9.92 -3.09 -7.42
N SER A 53 9.81 -4.29 -8.01
CA SER A 53 10.78 -5.38 -7.83
C SER A 53 11.50 -5.69 -9.15
N PRO A 54 12.79 -6.09 -9.12
CA PRO A 54 13.54 -6.38 -10.33
C PRO A 54 12.84 -7.36 -11.27
N ILE A 55 12.25 -8.41 -10.71
CA ILE A 55 11.69 -9.52 -11.49
C ILE A 55 10.41 -9.11 -12.24
N VAL A 56 9.54 -8.32 -11.60
CA VAL A 56 8.15 -8.13 -12.08
C VAL A 56 7.80 -6.66 -12.36
N GLY A 57 8.68 -5.72 -12.03
CA GLY A 57 8.34 -4.29 -12.04
C GLY A 57 7.46 -3.90 -10.86
N VAL A 58 6.58 -2.92 -11.08
CA VAL A 58 5.66 -2.39 -10.06
C VAL A 58 4.52 -3.38 -9.83
N LYS A 59 4.47 -3.91 -8.60
CA LYS A 59 3.45 -4.86 -8.16
C LYS A 59 2.91 -4.52 -6.78
N GLN A 60 1.73 -5.07 -6.49
CA GLN A 60 1.15 -5.09 -5.17
C GLN A 60 1.49 -6.43 -4.49
N ASP A 61 1.90 -6.37 -3.23
CA ASP A 61 2.18 -7.52 -2.37
C ASP A 61 1.46 -7.34 -1.03
N ILE A 62 1.17 -8.46 -0.38
CA ILE A 62 0.58 -8.48 0.96
C ILE A 62 1.64 -8.04 1.97
N ILE A 63 1.33 -7.02 2.79
CA ILE A 63 2.22 -6.46 3.82
C ILE A 63 2.71 -7.57 4.76
N HIS A 64 1.81 -8.42 5.26
CA HIS A 64 2.19 -9.53 6.13
C HIS A 64 3.26 -10.44 5.48
N GLY A 65 3.06 -10.84 4.22
CA GLY A 65 4.05 -11.65 3.50
C GLY A 65 5.38 -10.91 3.26
N LEU A 66 5.32 -9.60 3.07
CA LEU A 66 6.51 -8.75 2.91
C LEU A 66 7.33 -8.66 4.22
N LEU A 67 6.65 -8.55 5.36
CA LEU A 67 7.27 -8.29 6.67
C LEU A 67 7.64 -9.56 7.45
N ASN A 68 6.90 -10.67 7.27
CA ASN A 68 7.15 -11.94 7.96
C ASN A 68 8.33 -12.75 7.35
N ASN A 69 9.23 -12.06 6.65
CA ASN A 69 10.38 -12.70 6.04
C ASN A 69 11.59 -12.62 6.96
N THR A 70 11.95 -13.75 7.57
CA THR A 70 13.00 -13.87 8.60
C THR A 70 14.41 -13.46 8.16
N LYS A 71 14.61 -13.13 6.88
CA LYS A 71 15.89 -12.65 6.33
C LYS A 71 16.05 -11.13 6.38
N TYR A 72 14.99 -10.41 6.74
CA TYR A 72 14.94 -8.97 6.69
C TYR A 72 14.41 -8.38 8.00
N ASP A 73 14.94 -7.21 8.35
CA ASP A 73 14.31 -6.28 9.27
C ASP A 73 13.57 -5.20 8.47
N PHE A 74 12.72 -4.44 9.15
CA PHE A 74 12.05 -3.31 8.54
C PHE A 74 11.94 -2.12 9.48
N SER A 75 11.68 -0.97 8.87
CA SER A 75 11.29 0.26 9.58
C SER A 75 10.19 0.95 8.79
N VAL A 76 9.21 1.51 9.47
CA VAL A 76 8.04 2.13 8.84
C VAL A 76 7.89 3.57 9.29
N PHE A 77 7.73 4.47 8.33
CA PHE A 77 7.55 5.90 8.58
C PHE A 77 6.26 6.39 7.96
N ARG A 78 5.57 7.26 8.70
CA ARG A 78 4.29 7.84 8.31
C ARG A 78 4.38 9.35 8.28
N ASN A 79 3.84 9.96 7.23
CA ASN A 79 3.68 11.39 7.15
C ASN A 79 2.34 11.82 7.77
N LYS A 80 2.38 12.73 8.75
CA LYS A 80 1.19 13.21 9.49
C LYS A 80 0.23 13.99 8.59
N SER A 81 0.73 14.85 7.70
CA SER A 81 -0.12 15.72 6.87
C SER A 81 -0.96 14.93 5.86
N ILE A 82 -0.48 13.75 5.43
CA ILE A 82 -1.27 12.82 4.61
C ILE A 82 -2.48 12.32 5.38
N GLN A 83 -2.29 11.85 6.61
CA GLN A 83 -3.35 11.18 7.38
C GLN A 83 -4.46 12.12 7.84
N GLU A 84 -4.18 13.42 7.83
CA GLU A 84 -5.11 14.49 8.20
C GLU A 84 -5.85 15.06 6.98
N ASN A 85 -5.48 14.65 5.75
CA ASN A 85 -6.03 15.18 4.51
C ASN A 85 -6.56 14.05 3.61
N GLU A 86 -7.86 13.79 3.69
CA GLU A 86 -8.53 12.72 2.93
C GLU A 86 -8.41 12.85 1.40
N PRO A 87 -8.62 14.03 0.77
CA PRO A 87 -8.32 14.21 -0.65
C PRO A 87 -6.89 13.80 -1.02
N LEU A 88 -5.91 14.16 -0.20
CA LEU A 88 -4.50 13.84 -0.42
C LEU A 88 -4.22 12.32 -0.35
N LEU A 89 -4.88 11.62 0.57
CA LEU A 89 -4.83 10.15 0.66
C LEU A 89 -5.36 9.50 -0.63
N ILE A 90 -6.49 9.99 -1.14
CA ILE A 90 -7.12 9.48 -2.36
C ILE A 90 -6.21 9.72 -3.58
N ASP A 91 -5.68 10.94 -3.71
CA ASP A 91 -4.78 11.29 -4.81
C ASP A 91 -3.49 10.47 -4.76
N LEU A 92 -2.92 10.27 -3.56
CA LEU A 92 -1.72 9.46 -3.41
C LEU A 92 -1.99 8.00 -3.78
N ARG A 93 -3.13 7.45 -3.31
CA ARG A 93 -3.53 6.08 -3.67
C ARG A 93 -3.71 5.94 -5.18
N ASN A 94 -4.40 6.87 -5.83
CA ASN A 94 -4.63 6.84 -7.28
C ASN A 94 -3.32 6.98 -8.06
N SER A 95 -2.44 7.86 -7.61
CA SER A 95 -1.09 8.05 -8.15
C SER A 95 -0.27 6.75 -8.06
N LEU A 96 -0.28 6.06 -6.92
CA LEU A 96 0.36 4.77 -6.74
C LEU A 96 -0.23 3.70 -7.66
N LEU A 97 -1.57 3.61 -7.72
CA LEU A 97 -2.27 2.63 -8.54
C LEU A 97 -2.05 2.84 -10.04
N TYR A 98 -1.91 4.09 -10.49
CA TYR A 98 -1.54 4.43 -11.87
C TYR A 98 -0.21 3.81 -12.30
N HIS A 99 0.72 3.62 -11.36
CA HIS A 99 2.01 2.99 -11.63
C HIS A 99 1.95 1.45 -11.61
N THR A 100 0.83 0.83 -11.22
CA THR A 100 0.68 -0.63 -11.22
C THR A 100 0.93 -1.19 -12.63
N SER A 101 1.62 -2.33 -12.73
CA SER A 101 1.95 -3.00 -14.00
C SER A 101 2.96 -2.26 -14.89
N GLN A 102 3.62 -1.20 -14.40
CA GLN A 102 4.81 -0.65 -15.05
C GLN A 102 6.01 -1.61 -14.85
N GLY A 103 6.87 -1.74 -15.86
CA GLY A 103 8.05 -2.60 -15.81
C GLY A 103 9.12 -2.14 -14.80
N TYR A 104 10.15 -2.96 -14.57
CA TYR A 104 11.27 -2.55 -13.71
C TYR A 104 12.30 -1.72 -14.47
N ASN A 105 12.80 -0.62 -13.87
CA ASN A 105 13.85 0.17 -14.51
C ASN A 105 15.23 -0.38 -14.15
N TYR A 106 15.88 -1.03 -15.11
CA TYR A 106 17.26 -1.52 -14.98
C TYR A 106 18.33 -0.46 -15.30
N ALA A 107 17.94 0.68 -15.89
CA ALA A 107 18.85 1.74 -16.29
C ALA A 107 18.96 2.81 -15.17
N PHE A 108 19.76 2.49 -14.15
CA PHE A 108 20.15 3.47 -13.14
C PHE A 108 20.88 4.67 -13.79
N PHE A 109 20.56 5.90 -13.37
CA PHE A 109 21.22 7.14 -13.78
C PHE A 109 21.11 7.54 -15.27
N ILE A 110 20.34 6.82 -16.09
CA ILE A 110 19.95 7.23 -17.45
C ILE A 110 18.48 7.69 -17.41
N LYS A 111 18.06 8.55 -18.34
CA LYS A 111 16.68 9.03 -18.46
C LYS A 111 15.71 7.85 -18.45
N SER A 112 15.05 7.62 -17.31
CA SER A 112 14.15 6.48 -17.10
C SER A 112 12.98 6.54 -18.08
N PRO A 113 12.64 5.46 -18.79
CA PRO A 113 11.39 5.37 -19.53
C PRO A 113 10.21 5.65 -18.58
N TRP A 114 9.16 6.31 -19.06
CA TRP A 114 7.96 6.57 -18.25
C TRP A 114 7.29 5.29 -17.73
N HIS A 115 7.60 4.14 -18.33
CA HIS A 115 7.02 2.82 -18.06
C HIS A 115 7.89 1.90 -17.21
N SER A 116 8.96 2.43 -16.59
CA SER A 116 9.73 1.65 -15.65
C SER A 116 10.15 2.47 -14.43
N SER A 117 10.17 1.82 -13.25
CA SER A 117 10.59 2.46 -11.99
C SER A 117 11.38 1.46 -11.15
N PHE A 118 12.42 1.91 -10.46
CA PHE A 118 12.91 1.20 -9.28
C PHE A 118 12.12 1.63 -8.04
N CYS A 119 12.30 0.95 -6.91
CA CYS A 119 11.43 1.11 -5.74
C CYS A 119 11.40 2.54 -5.16
N SER A 120 12.56 3.20 -5.06
CA SER A 120 12.65 4.59 -4.62
C SER A 120 12.18 5.60 -5.68
N GLU A 121 12.30 5.31 -6.97
CA GLU A 121 11.77 6.16 -8.03
C GLU A 121 10.24 6.16 -8.03
N LEU A 122 9.62 4.99 -7.86
CA LEU A 122 8.17 4.86 -7.67
C LEU A 122 7.70 5.73 -6.50
N ALA A 123 8.37 5.63 -5.35
CA ALA A 123 8.02 6.41 -4.18
C ALA A 123 8.13 7.92 -4.43
N VAL A 124 9.25 8.40 -4.97
CA VAL A 124 9.40 9.84 -5.21
C VAL A 124 8.41 10.35 -6.25
N ARG A 125 8.15 9.60 -7.33
CA ARG A 125 7.16 9.99 -8.36
C ARG A 125 5.76 10.11 -7.74
N ALA A 126 5.32 9.10 -6.99
CA ALA A 126 3.98 9.06 -6.44
C ALA A 126 3.73 10.19 -5.43
N PHE A 127 4.66 10.41 -4.51
CA PHE A 127 4.55 11.47 -3.50
C PHE A 127 4.68 12.87 -4.12
N ARG A 128 5.52 13.04 -5.15
CA ARG A 128 5.66 14.32 -5.84
C ARG A 128 4.38 14.73 -6.58
N LEU A 129 3.62 13.79 -7.12
CA LEU A 129 2.33 14.06 -7.78
C LEU A 129 1.30 14.67 -6.82
N VAL A 130 1.42 14.37 -5.53
CA VAL A 130 0.58 14.95 -4.47
C VAL A 130 1.28 16.08 -3.71
N GLY A 131 2.35 16.63 -4.25
CA GLY A 131 3.05 17.79 -3.66
C GLY A 131 3.88 17.46 -2.41
N ILE A 132 4.09 16.18 -2.08
CA ILE A 132 4.92 15.78 -0.93
C ILE A 132 6.32 15.43 -1.39
N LYS A 133 7.30 16.09 -0.80
CA LYS A 133 8.71 15.79 -1.04
C LYS A 133 9.17 14.71 -0.06
N ILE A 134 9.88 13.70 -0.58
CA ILE A 134 10.49 12.63 0.24
C ILE A 134 11.98 12.40 -0.07
N SER A 135 12.59 13.25 -0.90
CA SER A 135 14.00 13.18 -1.29
C SER A 135 14.44 14.54 -1.82
N ASN A 136 15.72 14.86 -1.67
CA ASN A 136 16.35 16.04 -2.30
C ASN A 136 16.87 15.75 -3.72
N HIS A 137 16.87 14.48 -4.14
CA HIS A 137 17.31 14.07 -5.47
C HIS A 137 16.12 13.97 -6.43
N SER A 138 16.42 13.98 -7.74
CA SER A 138 15.42 13.64 -8.76
C SER A 138 14.95 12.17 -8.59
N PRO A 139 13.76 11.81 -9.10
CA PRO A 139 13.25 10.44 -8.96
C PRO A 139 14.24 9.38 -9.48
N GLN A 140 14.86 9.61 -10.63
CA GLN A 140 15.79 8.67 -11.28
C GLN A 140 17.14 8.52 -10.54
N ASN A 141 17.42 9.46 -9.63
CA ASN A 141 18.65 9.49 -8.83
C ASN A 141 18.32 9.35 -7.33
N THR A 142 17.12 8.93 -6.94
CA THR A 142 16.82 8.72 -5.52
C THR A 142 17.07 7.27 -5.15
N LEU A 143 17.85 7.01 -4.11
CA LEU A 143 18.04 5.67 -3.55
C LEU A 143 17.24 5.52 -2.24
N PRO A 144 16.96 4.29 -1.76
CA PRO A 144 16.31 4.08 -0.47
C PRO A 144 16.98 4.83 0.69
N VAL A 145 18.32 4.88 0.72
CA VAL A 145 19.08 5.65 1.73
C VAL A 145 18.79 7.16 1.69
N ASP A 146 18.47 7.72 0.53
CA ASP A 146 18.18 9.14 0.38
C ASP A 146 16.80 9.47 0.97
N ILE A 147 15.81 8.61 0.72
CA ILE A 147 14.47 8.75 1.30
C ILE A 147 14.52 8.55 2.80
N TYR A 148 15.22 7.51 3.27
CA TYR A 148 15.37 7.24 4.70
C TYR A 148 16.00 8.43 5.44
N LYS A 149 17.07 9.02 4.88
CA LYS A 149 17.67 10.23 5.45
C LYS A 149 16.66 11.38 5.51
N TYR A 150 15.93 11.61 4.43
CA TYR A 150 14.96 12.70 4.36
C TYR A 150 13.87 12.56 5.42
N VAL A 151 13.28 11.37 5.60
CA VAL A 151 12.21 11.17 6.58
C VAL A 151 12.69 11.27 8.03
N LEU A 152 13.96 10.96 8.30
CA LEU A 152 14.53 11.15 9.65
C LEU A 152 14.73 12.63 10.01
N GLU A 153 15.00 13.48 9.02
CA GLU A 153 15.27 14.90 9.23
C GLU A 153 14.00 15.76 9.17
N ALA A 154 12.92 15.24 8.58
CA ALA A 154 11.68 15.98 8.36
C ALA A 154 10.67 15.80 9.53
N PRO A 155 10.19 16.89 10.14
CA PRO A 155 9.36 16.84 11.36
C PRO A 155 7.96 16.24 11.15
N ASP A 156 7.48 16.20 9.90
CA ASP A 156 6.16 15.67 9.55
C ASP A 156 6.12 14.13 9.52
N TRP A 157 7.29 13.49 9.57
CA TRP A 157 7.42 12.04 9.54
C TRP A 157 7.59 11.50 10.95
N ILE A 158 6.87 10.41 11.24
CA ILE A 158 6.94 9.69 12.51
C ILE A 158 7.30 8.23 12.26
N ASP A 159 8.14 7.67 13.13
CA ASP A 159 8.44 6.24 13.13
C ASP A 159 7.27 5.48 13.78
N ILE A 160 6.68 4.56 13.03
CA ILE A 160 5.56 3.71 13.47
C ILE A 160 5.91 2.22 13.39
N THR A 161 7.20 1.90 13.33
CA THR A 161 7.71 0.53 13.15
C THR A 161 7.14 -0.44 14.20
N ASP A 162 7.04 -0.01 15.45
CA ASP A 162 6.62 -0.90 16.54
C ASP A 162 5.12 -1.22 16.49
N TYR A 163 4.28 -0.32 15.93
CA TYR A 163 2.88 -0.65 15.63
C TYR A 163 2.81 -1.79 14.62
N TYR A 164 3.58 -1.70 13.54
CA TYR A 164 3.64 -2.73 12.51
C TYR A 164 4.14 -4.08 13.05
N LYS A 165 5.17 -4.08 13.90
CA LYS A 165 5.65 -5.31 14.55
C LYS A 165 4.57 -5.94 15.42
N LYS A 166 3.87 -5.13 16.22
CA LYS A 166 2.80 -5.60 17.08
C LYS A 166 1.66 -6.23 16.27
N ASP A 167 1.17 -5.53 15.25
CA ASP A 167 -0.06 -5.93 14.55
C ASP A 167 0.19 -7.02 13.50
N TYR A 168 1.33 -7.01 12.79
CA TYR A 168 1.61 -7.99 11.73
C TYR A 168 2.47 -9.18 12.18
N LEU A 169 3.27 -9.05 13.25
CA LEU A 169 4.10 -10.16 13.74
C LEU A 169 3.57 -10.77 15.05
N GLY A 170 2.67 -10.09 15.76
CA GLY A 170 2.17 -10.51 17.07
C GLY A 170 1.01 -11.50 17.06
N ASP A 171 0.20 -11.56 16.00
CA ASP A 171 -1.09 -12.26 16.02
C ASP A 171 -1.22 -13.45 15.05
N SER A 172 -1.89 -14.51 15.51
CA SER A 172 -2.21 -15.72 14.72
C SER A 172 -3.29 -15.53 13.65
N TYR A 173 -3.83 -14.31 13.51
CA TYR A 173 -4.94 -13.97 12.60
C TYR A 173 -4.49 -13.63 11.17
N TYR A 174 -3.19 -13.71 10.86
CA TYR A 174 -2.62 -13.37 9.56
C TYR A 174 -3.28 -14.07 8.36
N LYS A 175 -3.78 -15.30 8.52
CA LYS A 175 -4.50 -16.01 7.44
C LYS A 175 -5.80 -15.32 7.03
N VAL A 176 -6.44 -14.58 7.92
CA VAL A 176 -7.64 -13.78 7.61
C VAL A 176 -7.21 -12.53 6.85
N TYR A 177 -6.10 -11.89 7.25
CA TYR A 177 -5.52 -10.75 6.55
C TYR A 177 -5.06 -11.08 5.14
N ASP A 178 -4.39 -12.22 4.95
CA ASP A 178 -3.95 -12.65 3.62
C ASP A 178 -5.14 -12.83 2.67
N LYS A 179 -6.23 -13.47 3.12
CA LYS A 179 -7.46 -13.61 2.32
C LYS A 179 -8.14 -12.28 2.02
N ALA A 180 -8.16 -11.36 2.99
CA ALA A 180 -8.68 -10.02 2.80
C ALA A 180 -7.84 -9.24 1.77
N ALA A 181 -6.52 -9.35 1.86
CA ALA A 181 -5.56 -8.75 0.94
C ALA A 181 -5.80 -9.26 -0.50
N GLU A 182 -5.86 -10.59 -0.68
CA GLU A 182 -6.14 -11.24 -1.97
C GLU A 182 -7.46 -10.77 -2.58
N PHE A 183 -8.52 -10.68 -1.76
CA PHE A 183 -9.80 -10.17 -2.20
C PHE A 183 -9.70 -8.71 -2.66
N MET A 184 -9.06 -7.84 -1.89
CA MET A 184 -8.89 -6.42 -2.22
C MET A 184 -8.06 -6.22 -3.49
N MET A 185 -6.97 -6.97 -3.66
CA MET A 185 -6.17 -6.96 -4.89
C MET A 185 -6.99 -7.40 -6.10
N LYS A 186 -7.86 -8.41 -5.94
CA LYS A 186 -8.75 -8.87 -7.01
C LYS A 186 -9.80 -7.82 -7.39
N VAL A 187 -10.39 -7.15 -6.40
CA VAL A 187 -11.32 -6.04 -6.63
C VAL A 187 -10.63 -4.90 -7.38
N GLU A 188 -9.41 -4.54 -6.97
CA GLU A 188 -8.62 -3.50 -7.62
C GLU A 188 -8.27 -3.88 -9.07
N SER A 189 -7.84 -5.12 -9.31
CA SER A 189 -7.57 -5.63 -10.65
C SER A 189 -8.81 -5.58 -11.55
N LEU A 190 -9.99 -5.94 -11.02
CA LEU A 190 -11.24 -5.78 -11.75
C LEU A 190 -11.48 -4.30 -12.07
N ASN A 191 -11.32 -3.40 -11.11
CA ASN A 191 -11.52 -1.96 -11.30
C ASN A 191 -10.65 -1.36 -12.39
N GLN A 192 -9.38 -1.75 -12.44
CA GLN A 192 -8.44 -1.29 -13.45
C GLN A 192 -8.80 -1.77 -14.85
N ASN A 193 -9.35 -2.98 -14.96
CA ASN A 193 -9.75 -3.59 -16.23
C ASN A 193 -11.16 -3.19 -16.70
N MET A 194 -11.93 -2.47 -15.89
CA MET A 194 -13.26 -2.03 -16.29
C MET A 194 -13.21 -0.96 -17.38
N SER A 195 -14.08 -1.11 -18.38
CA SER A 195 -14.32 -0.08 -19.39
C SER A 195 -14.91 1.18 -18.75
N PHE A 196 -14.81 2.30 -19.47
CA PHE A 196 -15.45 3.55 -19.07
C PHE A 196 -16.96 3.39 -18.83
N SER A 197 -17.66 2.63 -19.69
CA SER A 197 -19.10 2.38 -19.54
C SER A 197 -19.43 1.56 -18.29
N GLN A 198 -18.58 0.59 -17.93
CA GLN A 198 -18.73 -0.20 -16.71
C GLN A 198 -18.48 0.65 -15.45
N LYS A 199 -17.46 1.51 -15.48
CA LYS A 199 -17.18 2.47 -14.39
C LYS A 199 -18.35 3.43 -14.19
N LEU A 200 -18.84 4.04 -15.27
CA LEU A 200 -19.99 4.95 -15.22
C LEU A 200 -21.27 4.27 -14.71
N MET A 201 -21.48 3.00 -15.05
CA MET A 201 -22.62 2.23 -14.54
C MET A 201 -22.52 2.00 -13.03
N LEU A 202 -21.33 1.65 -12.53
CA LEU A 202 -21.09 1.50 -11.09
C LEU A 202 -21.25 2.81 -10.33
N ASP A 203 -20.75 3.92 -10.87
CA ASP A 203 -20.91 5.24 -10.25
C ASP A 203 -22.40 5.61 -10.10
N LYS A 204 -23.21 5.34 -11.13
CA LYS A 204 -24.67 5.52 -11.08
C LYS A 204 -25.34 4.62 -10.03
N LEU A 205 -24.93 3.36 -9.93
CA LEU A 205 -25.45 2.44 -8.91
C LEU A 205 -25.09 2.89 -7.49
N ASN A 206 -23.87 3.36 -7.28
CA ASN A 206 -23.41 3.89 -5.99
C ASN A 206 -24.13 5.20 -5.62
N TYR A 207 -24.42 6.06 -6.61
CA TYR A 207 -25.22 7.27 -6.40
C TYR A 207 -26.65 6.95 -5.95
N VAL A 208 -27.33 6.05 -6.66
CA VAL A 208 -28.72 5.64 -6.33
C VAL A 208 -28.82 4.97 -4.96
N THR A 209 -27.76 4.30 -4.50
CA THR A 209 -27.76 3.58 -3.24
C THR A 209 -27.43 4.48 -2.05
N LYS A 210 -26.58 5.50 -2.21
CA LYS A 210 -26.33 6.54 -1.19
C LYS A 210 -27.59 7.35 -0.85
N ASP A 211 -28.46 7.63 -1.82
CA ASP A 211 -29.73 8.32 -1.57
C ASP A 211 -30.78 7.46 -0.82
N SER A 212 -30.50 6.17 -0.61
CA SER A 212 -31.47 5.19 -0.05
C SER A 212 -31.23 4.79 1.41
N GLU A 213 -30.22 5.34 2.10
CA GLU A 213 -29.83 4.89 3.44
C GLU A 213 -30.32 5.84 4.57
N SER A 214 -31.26 5.35 5.39
CA SER A 214 -31.58 5.89 6.72
C SER A 214 -30.72 5.21 7.79
N PRO A 215 -30.33 5.89 8.89
CA PRO A 215 -29.39 5.35 9.87
C PRO A 215 -30.05 4.26 10.72
N THR A 216 -29.58 3.01 10.60
CA THR A 216 -29.92 1.96 11.56
C THR A 216 -28.66 1.28 12.10
N ASN A 217 -28.67 1.08 13.43
CA ASN A 217 -27.60 0.53 14.25
C ASN A 217 -27.10 -0.85 13.77
N TYR A 218 -25.82 -0.93 13.41
CA TYR A 218 -25.08 -2.20 13.25
C TYR A 218 -23.79 -2.17 14.08
N SER A 219 -23.18 -3.34 14.30
CA SER A 219 -22.08 -3.53 15.27
C SER A 219 -20.68 -3.35 14.64
N PRO A 220 -19.64 -3.05 15.45
CA PRO A 220 -18.39 -2.44 14.97
C PRO A 220 -17.60 -3.27 13.94
N ALA A 221 -17.64 -4.60 14.03
CA ALA A 221 -16.95 -5.47 13.07
C ALA A 221 -17.69 -5.58 11.73
N ARG A 222 -18.99 -5.31 11.73
CA ARG A 222 -19.84 -5.32 10.53
C ARG A 222 -19.74 -3.98 9.81
N ASP A 223 -19.75 -2.88 10.56
CA ASP A 223 -19.59 -1.52 10.05
C ASP A 223 -18.29 -1.33 9.29
N TYR A 224 -17.20 -1.99 9.71
CA TYR A 224 -15.95 -1.92 8.96
C TYR A 224 -16.08 -2.48 7.53
N TRP A 225 -16.69 -3.67 7.38
CA TRP A 225 -16.87 -4.28 6.06
C TRP A 225 -18.00 -3.65 5.26
N THR A 226 -19.10 -3.23 5.90
CA THR A 226 -20.21 -2.56 5.21
C THR A 226 -19.90 -1.11 4.87
N ASN A 227 -19.02 -0.41 5.59
CA ASN A 227 -18.56 0.92 5.21
C ASN A 227 -17.39 0.84 4.22
N LEU A 228 -16.42 -0.06 4.40
CA LEU A 228 -15.34 -0.25 3.42
C LEU A 228 -15.87 -0.79 2.08
N LEU A 229 -16.86 -1.69 2.11
CA LEU A 229 -17.56 -2.12 0.90
C LEU A 229 -18.59 -1.07 0.50
N GLY A 230 -19.43 -0.52 1.38
CA GLY A 230 -20.47 0.47 1.02
C GLY A 230 -19.94 1.78 0.44
N GLU A 231 -18.76 2.24 0.86
CA GLU A 231 -18.09 3.42 0.29
C GLU A 231 -17.42 3.15 -1.06
N ARG A 232 -17.17 1.88 -1.43
CA ARG A 232 -16.55 1.50 -2.71
C ARG A 232 -17.44 0.69 -3.66
N PHE A 233 -18.48 0.04 -3.14
CA PHE A 233 -19.43 -0.86 -3.78
C PHE A 233 -20.64 -1.11 -2.86
N SER A 234 -21.78 -0.48 -3.14
CA SER A 234 -23.05 -0.95 -2.58
C SER A 234 -23.37 -2.37 -3.10
N LEU A 235 -22.88 -3.39 -2.40
CA LEU A 235 -23.18 -4.80 -2.67
C LEU A 235 -24.46 -5.21 -1.93
N LYS A 236 -25.60 -4.68 -2.36
CA LYS A 236 -26.93 -5.25 -2.01
C LYS A 236 -27.24 -6.56 -2.74
N PHE A 237 -26.27 -7.21 -3.39
CA PHE A 237 -26.47 -8.42 -4.20
C PHE A 237 -25.90 -9.72 -3.63
N PHE A 238 -25.47 -9.76 -2.37
CA PHE A 238 -25.23 -11.04 -1.71
C PHE A 238 -26.46 -11.47 -0.93
N SER A 239 -27.34 -12.24 -1.60
CA SER A 239 -28.41 -12.95 -0.93
C SER A 239 -27.84 -13.79 0.22
N LYS A 240 -28.63 -13.93 1.30
CA LYS A 240 -28.32 -14.71 2.52
C LYS A 240 -27.73 -16.10 2.25
N ASN A 241 -27.96 -16.66 1.06
CA ASN A 241 -27.49 -17.98 0.63
C ASN A 241 -26.02 -18.01 0.15
N TYR A 242 -25.47 -16.90 -0.35
CA TYR A 242 -24.09 -16.88 -0.86
C TYR A 242 -23.05 -16.83 0.27
N LEU A 243 -23.29 -16.00 1.30
CA LEU A 243 -22.44 -15.94 2.49
C LEU A 243 -22.51 -17.24 3.31
N ARG A 244 -23.67 -17.91 3.35
CA ARG A 244 -23.82 -19.23 3.97
C ARG A 244 -23.03 -20.32 3.24
N ARG A 245 -22.79 -20.19 1.93
CA ARG A 245 -21.92 -21.09 1.16
C ARG A 245 -20.43 -20.81 1.36
N LEU A 246 -20.03 -19.55 1.54
CA LEU A 246 -18.63 -19.17 1.77
C LEU A 246 -18.14 -19.48 3.18
N PHE A 247 -19.02 -19.36 4.19
CA PHE A 247 -18.63 -19.47 5.60
C PHE A 247 -19.32 -20.62 6.35
N GLY A 248 -20.31 -21.29 5.74
CA GLY A 248 -21.06 -22.38 6.36
C GLY A 248 -20.56 -23.77 5.96
N ARG A 249 -19.34 -24.12 6.38
CA ARG A 249 -18.96 -25.53 6.59
C ARG A 249 -18.13 -25.65 7.87
N THR A 250 -18.77 -25.44 9.01
CA THR A 250 -18.34 -26.13 10.23
C THR A 250 -18.85 -27.57 10.13
N LYS A 251 -17.92 -28.51 9.95
CA LYS A 251 -18.19 -29.93 10.19
C LYS A 251 -18.46 -30.08 11.68
N ASN A 252 -19.70 -30.42 12.04
CA ASN A 252 -19.96 -31.09 13.31
C ASN A 252 -19.87 -32.59 13.07
N LYS A 253 -18.98 -33.21 13.86
CA LYS A 253 -18.75 -34.63 14.16
C LYS A 253 -19.31 -35.66 13.20
#